data_AF-A0A0D9PAJ9-F1
#
_entry.id   AF-A0A0D9PAJ9-F1
#
_cell.length_a   1.000
_cell.length_b   1.000
_cell.length_c   1.000
_cell.angle_alpha   90.00
_cell.angle_beta   90.00
_cell.angle_gamma   90.00
#
_symmetry.space_group_name_H-M   'P 1'
#
loop_
_entity.id
_entity.type
_entity.pdbx_description
1 polymer ?
#
loop_
_entity_poly.entity_id
_entity_poly.type
_entity_poly.pdbx_seq_one_letter_code
_entity_poly.pdbx_strand_id
1 'polypeptide(L)'
;MHLSTTLLASAMTMGVSAATNNILGFNSGATFADRSAKFKKDFKAEMEGAQGLKGAPGTFNTVRLYTNIQAYSQDDPIQAFEAAMETKTQLLLGIWASGTDNIDKEISALQKAVKTYGEKFTDLVVGISVGSEDLYRDSQTGSKNKAGVGNSPKTILKFIGDYKKAFQDSPLSKVPVGHVDTWDAWTNSSVKPVIDAVDWVGVDEYPFYEDGKGNSIENAPYLFEKAYGATVNAINGKPIWVTETGWPTTGPDWDEAKASVENAKYYWDEVGCRSLFNKVPTFWYTLRDSNPDNKVKFAIAKDLTTPLFNLTCPKTFKTKPKSSSVVSSATGTATGTATGTATGAVNGTATATGASKPTSTGGSGNPGSDGSNGSNGSGNNGGSGNNGGSNNGGSNTGGGSGSSTTSGATASSTVVKGASSTVEKFSGAAYFVLAALAGSLTLL
;
A
#
# COMPACT_ATOMS: atom_id res chain seq x y z
N MET A 1 -34.55 25.64 55.43
CA MET A 1 -34.99 25.05 54.14
C MET A 1 -33.74 24.63 53.39
N HIS A 2 -33.61 23.35 53.04
CA HIS A 2 -32.50 22.86 52.21
C HIS A 2 -33.09 22.45 50.86
N LEU A 3 -32.51 22.98 49.76
CA LEU A 3 -32.90 22.61 48.41
C LEU A 3 -32.04 21.43 47.96
N SER A 4 -32.68 20.31 47.64
CA SER A 4 -32.03 19.09 47.18
C SER A 4 -31.64 19.20 45.71
N THR A 5 -30.34 19.17 45.40
CA THR A 5 -29.85 19.14 44.02
C THR A 5 -29.88 17.70 43.49
N THR A 6 -31.01 17.29 42.91
CA THR A 6 -31.17 15.94 42.32
C THR A 6 -30.33 15.79 41.06
N LEU A 7 -29.18 15.12 41.15
CA LEU A 7 -28.32 14.83 40.00
C LEU A 7 -28.90 13.66 39.19
N LEU A 8 -29.49 13.93 38.02
CA LEU A 8 -29.92 12.85 37.11
C LEU A 8 -28.70 12.17 36.49
N ALA A 9 -28.41 10.94 36.93
CA ALA A 9 -27.45 10.07 36.28
C ALA A 9 -28.05 9.47 35.00
N SER A 10 -27.92 10.18 33.88
CA SER A 10 -28.29 9.68 32.55
C SER A 10 -27.38 8.50 32.15
N ALA A 11 -27.82 7.28 32.45
CA ALA A 11 -27.12 6.06 32.08
C ALA A 11 -27.17 5.86 30.55
N MET A 12 -26.15 6.36 29.85
CA MET A 12 -25.91 5.98 28.45
C MET A 12 -25.61 4.47 28.39
N THR A 13 -26.54 3.70 27.84
CA THR A 13 -26.31 2.30 27.48
C THR A 13 -25.26 2.25 26.38
N MET A 14 -24.01 1.98 26.75
CA MET A 14 -22.93 1.78 25.79
C MET A 14 -23.25 0.57 24.90
N GLY A 15 -23.57 0.84 23.63
CA GLY A 15 -23.47 -0.17 22.58
C GLY A 15 -22.03 -0.70 22.53
N VAL A 16 -21.87 -1.99 22.20
CA VAL A 16 -20.60 -2.70 22.38
C VAL A 16 -19.51 -2.14 21.45
N SER A 17 -18.70 -1.23 21.98
CA SER A 17 -17.44 -0.77 21.36
C SER A 17 -16.28 -1.50 22.03
N ALA A 18 -16.18 -2.81 21.75
CA ALA A 18 -15.11 -3.67 22.24
C ALA A 18 -14.17 -4.05 21.09
N ALA A 19 -12.86 -4.00 21.35
CA ALA A 19 -11.79 -4.55 20.52
C ALA A 19 -11.54 -3.94 19.12
N THR A 20 -11.16 -2.65 19.05
CA THR A 20 -10.39 -2.08 17.91
C THR A 20 -8.88 -1.96 18.16
N ASN A 21 -8.41 -2.14 19.39
CA ASN A 21 -7.01 -1.87 19.79
C ASN A 21 -6.01 -3.03 19.52
N ASN A 22 -6.49 -4.25 19.25
CA ASN A 22 -5.66 -5.46 19.14
C ASN A 22 -5.75 -6.10 17.73
N ILE A 23 -5.57 -5.32 16.67
CA ILE A 23 -5.33 -5.88 15.33
C ILE A 23 -3.89 -6.39 15.28
N LEU A 24 -3.75 -7.72 15.36
CA LEU A 24 -2.53 -8.46 15.07
C LEU A 24 -2.76 -9.31 13.82
N GLY A 25 -1.83 -9.25 12.87
CA GLY A 25 -1.97 -10.00 11.62
C GLY A 25 -0.66 -10.24 10.87
N PHE A 26 -0.78 -10.94 9.75
CA PHE A 26 0.32 -11.21 8.82
C PHE A 26 -0.07 -10.86 7.39
N ASN A 27 0.95 -10.56 6.58
CA ASN A 27 0.84 -10.28 5.16
C ASN A 27 0.79 -11.59 4.35
N SER A 28 -0.15 -11.71 3.42
CA SER A 28 -0.31 -12.90 2.58
C SER A 28 -0.53 -12.53 1.10
N GLY A 29 0.45 -12.86 0.26
CA GLY A 29 0.34 -12.75 -1.20
C GLY A 29 -0.62 -13.79 -1.81
N ALA A 30 -1.01 -13.60 -3.08
CA ALA A 30 -1.92 -14.51 -3.80
C ALA A 30 -1.25 -15.82 -4.29
N THR A 31 0.08 -15.92 -4.21
CA THR A 31 0.88 -17.07 -4.67
C THR A 31 1.79 -17.60 -3.57
N PHE A 32 2.34 -18.80 -3.79
CA PHE A 32 3.54 -19.29 -3.11
C PHE A 32 4.81 -18.72 -3.75
N ALA A 33 5.96 -18.91 -3.10
CA ALA A 33 7.27 -18.49 -3.59
C ALA A 33 7.77 -19.24 -4.84
N ASP A 34 7.06 -20.25 -5.34
CA ASP A 34 7.30 -20.89 -6.65
C ASP A 34 6.40 -20.30 -7.77
N ARG A 35 5.65 -19.24 -7.48
CA ARG A 35 4.64 -18.58 -8.34
C ARG A 35 3.39 -19.42 -8.62
N SER A 36 3.20 -20.56 -7.95
CA SER A 36 1.91 -21.27 -7.98
C SER A 36 0.85 -20.52 -7.16
N ALA A 37 -0.40 -20.52 -7.62
CA ALA A 37 -1.50 -19.85 -6.94
C ALA A 37 -1.85 -20.52 -5.60
N LYS A 38 -2.17 -19.71 -4.59
CA LYS A 38 -2.84 -20.19 -3.39
C LYS A 38 -4.35 -20.26 -3.59
N PHE A 39 -4.95 -21.30 -3.02
CA PHE A 39 -6.38 -21.55 -3.02
C PHE A 39 -6.90 -21.64 -1.57
N LYS A 40 -8.21 -21.87 -1.40
CA LYS A 40 -8.89 -21.86 -0.09
C LYS A 40 -8.15 -22.63 1.00
N LYS A 41 -7.68 -23.85 0.68
CA LYS A 41 -6.96 -24.73 1.60
C LYS A 41 -5.68 -24.08 2.14
N ASP A 42 -4.97 -23.35 1.29
CA ASP A 42 -3.64 -22.81 1.59
C ASP A 42 -3.76 -21.55 2.45
N PHE A 43 -4.70 -20.66 2.11
CA PHE A 43 -5.07 -19.52 2.96
C PHE A 43 -5.62 -20.00 4.32
N LYS A 44 -6.47 -21.03 4.33
CA LYS A 44 -7.00 -21.61 5.57
C LYS A 44 -5.88 -22.15 6.47
N ALA A 45 -4.90 -22.85 5.89
CA ALA A 45 -3.73 -23.32 6.64
C ALA A 45 -2.87 -22.17 7.18
N GLU A 46 -2.66 -21.09 6.40
CA GLU A 46 -1.96 -19.88 6.88
C GLU A 46 -2.69 -19.18 8.03
N MET A 47 -4.01 -19.08 7.95
CA MET A 47 -4.87 -18.48 8.98
C MET A 47 -4.88 -19.32 10.26
N GLU A 48 -5.07 -20.64 10.17
CA GLU A 48 -5.02 -21.56 11.31
C GLU A 48 -3.61 -21.61 11.94
N GLY A 49 -2.55 -21.48 11.13
CA GLY A 49 -1.17 -21.33 11.59
C GLY A 49 -0.95 -20.04 12.39
N ALA A 50 -1.39 -18.89 11.85
CA ALA A 50 -1.30 -17.59 12.50
C ALA A 50 -2.05 -17.56 13.85
N GLN A 51 -3.27 -18.09 13.89
CA GLN A 51 -4.07 -18.25 15.10
C GLN A 51 -3.40 -19.18 16.12
N GLY A 52 -2.70 -20.22 15.65
CA GLY A 52 -2.08 -21.27 16.47
C GLY A 52 -0.67 -20.97 17.00
N LEU A 53 -0.09 -19.79 16.72
CA LEU A 53 1.29 -19.45 17.09
C LEU A 53 1.52 -19.46 18.61
N LYS A 54 2.20 -20.52 19.09
CA LYS A 54 2.49 -20.71 20.51
C LYS A 54 3.44 -19.65 21.04
N GLY A 55 3.04 -18.99 22.14
CA GLY A 55 3.81 -17.94 22.79
C GLY A 55 3.66 -16.54 22.17
N ALA A 56 2.85 -16.37 21.11
CA ALA A 56 2.58 -15.04 20.55
C ALA A 56 1.91 -14.09 21.59
N PRO A 57 2.14 -12.77 21.51
CA PRO A 57 1.54 -11.76 22.42
C PRO A 57 0.02 -11.58 22.33
N GLY A 58 -0.64 -12.35 21.46
CA GLY A 58 -2.05 -12.36 21.20
C GLY A 58 -2.32 -13.26 20.00
N THR A 59 -3.59 -13.56 19.73
CA THR A 59 -3.96 -14.30 18.52
C THR A 59 -3.79 -13.42 17.30
N PHE A 60 -2.92 -13.84 16.36
CA PHE A 60 -2.80 -13.17 15.06
C PHE A 60 -4.00 -13.59 14.19
N ASN A 61 -5.11 -12.88 14.35
CA ASN A 61 -6.40 -13.18 13.73
C ASN A 61 -6.80 -12.20 12.61
N THR A 62 -5.82 -11.62 11.93
CA THR A 62 -6.04 -10.73 10.77
C THR A 62 -5.07 -11.10 9.66
N VAL A 63 -5.51 -11.06 8.41
CA VAL A 63 -4.63 -11.19 7.24
C VAL A 63 -4.73 -9.93 6.39
N ARG A 64 -3.57 -9.38 6.01
CA ARG A 64 -3.47 -8.37 4.95
C ARG A 64 -3.28 -9.09 3.61
N LEU A 65 -4.23 -8.90 2.70
CA LEU A 65 -4.14 -9.35 1.32
C LEU A 65 -3.66 -8.18 0.44
N TYR A 66 -2.95 -8.47 -0.66
CA TYR A 66 -2.47 -7.46 -1.61
C TYR A 66 -3.42 -7.25 -2.80
N THR A 67 -4.33 -8.20 -3.03
CA THR A 67 -5.33 -8.18 -4.11
C THR A 67 -6.55 -9.01 -3.68
N ASN A 68 -7.71 -8.69 -4.25
CA ASN A 68 -8.99 -9.37 -4.03
C ASN A 68 -9.30 -10.39 -5.14
N ILE A 69 -8.43 -10.49 -6.15
CA ILE A 69 -8.60 -11.30 -7.35
C ILE A 69 -7.94 -12.66 -7.14
N GLN A 70 -8.66 -13.75 -7.42
CA GLN A 70 -8.08 -15.10 -7.41
C GLN A 70 -7.03 -15.22 -8.52
N ALA A 71 -5.82 -15.66 -8.18
CA ALA A 71 -4.77 -15.91 -9.16
C ALA A 71 -5.25 -16.90 -10.25
N TYR A 72 -4.87 -16.63 -11.50
CA TYR A 72 -5.36 -17.24 -12.75
C TYR A 72 -6.80 -16.85 -13.19
N SER A 73 -7.52 -16.01 -12.44
CA SER A 73 -8.75 -15.33 -12.93
C SER A 73 -8.44 -13.94 -13.50
N GLN A 74 -9.47 -13.22 -13.96
CA GLN A 74 -9.37 -11.78 -14.23
C GLN A 74 -9.92 -10.91 -13.10
N ASP A 75 -11.02 -11.35 -12.49
CA ASP A 75 -11.80 -10.58 -11.52
C ASP A 75 -12.67 -11.47 -10.62
N ASP A 76 -12.33 -12.75 -10.42
CA ASP A 76 -13.08 -13.63 -9.51
C ASP A 76 -12.59 -13.46 -8.06
N PRO A 77 -13.46 -13.58 -7.03
CA PRO A 77 -13.07 -13.41 -5.65
C PRO A 77 -11.96 -14.37 -5.22
N ILE A 78 -10.90 -13.83 -4.59
CA ILE A 78 -9.82 -14.62 -4.02
C ILE A 78 -10.35 -15.57 -2.93
N GLN A 79 -9.97 -16.85 -3.00
CA GLN A 79 -10.47 -17.88 -2.09
C GLN A 79 -10.02 -17.71 -0.63
N ALA A 80 -9.15 -16.74 -0.35
CA ALA A 80 -8.87 -16.27 1.00
C ALA A 80 -10.15 -15.81 1.73
N PHE A 81 -11.17 -15.30 1.02
CA PHE A 81 -12.44 -14.89 1.64
C PHE A 81 -13.21 -16.10 2.22
N GLU A 82 -13.22 -17.23 1.52
CA GLU A 82 -13.84 -18.45 2.06
C GLU A 82 -13.05 -19.05 3.22
N ALA A 83 -11.72 -18.98 3.16
CA ALA A 83 -10.86 -19.38 4.27
C ALA A 83 -11.09 -18.50 5.52
N ALA A 84 -11.22 -17.19 5.34
CA ALA A 84 -11.50 -16.23 6.40
C ALA A 84 -12.85 -16.49 7.08
N MET A 85 -13.90 -16.80 6.29
CA MET A 85 -15.21 -17.17 6.84
C MET A 85 -15.21 -18.48 7.63
N GLU A 86 -14.42 -19.48 7.22
CA GLU A 86 -14.31 -20.74 7.97
C GLU A 86 -13.47 -20.60 9.24
N THR A 87 -12.42 -19.78 9.23
CA THR A 87 -11.49 -19.58 10.36
C THR A 87 -11.90 -18.44 11.30
N LYS A 88 -12.85 -17.59 10.89
CA LYS A 88 -13.21 -16.30 11.53
C LYS A 88 -12.02 -15.33 11.60
N THR A 89 -11.18 -15.35 10.57
CA THR A 89 -10.04 -14.43 10.43
C THR A 89 -10.51 -13.11 9.81
N GLN A 90 -10.05 -11.99 10.37
CA GLN A 90 -10.34 -10.66 9.86
C GLN A 90 -9.47 -10.33 8.64
N LEU A 91 -9.92 -9.40 7.80
CA LEU A 91 -9.30 -9.05 6.53
C LEU A 91 -8.99 -7.55 6.44
N LEU A 92 -7.72 -7.24 6.15
CA LEU A 92 -7.34 -5.97 5.52
C LEU A 92 -7.20 -6.23 4.02
N LEU A 93 -8.07 -5.59 3.24
CA LEU A 93 -8.21 -5.81 1.81
C LEU A 93 -7.36 -4.83 1.01
N GLY A 94 -6.22 -5.30 0.48
CA GLY A 94 -5.45 -4.57 -0.52
C GLY A 94 -6.15 -4.58 -1.87
N ILE A 95 -6.24 -3.40 -2.48
CA ILE A 95 -6.62 -3.19 -3.87
C ILE A 95 -5.32 -2.85 -4.61
N TRP A 96 -4.90 -3.69 -5.56
CA TRP A 96 -3.64 -3.49 -6.26
C TRP A 96 -3.70 -2.29 -7.21
N ALA A 97 -2.92 -1.24 -6.92
CA ALA A 97 -2.90 0.01 -7.68
C ALA A 97 -1.69 0.16 -8.63
N SER A 98 -0.68 -0.71 -8.51
CA SER A 98 0.62 -0.50 -9.15
C SER A 98 0.66 -0.94 -10.60
N GLY A 99 1.12 -0.06 -11.49
CA GLY A 99 1.24 -0.34 -12.92
C GLY A 99 -0.10 -0.46 -13.68
N THR A 100 -1.18 0.12 -13.14
CA THR A 100 -2.51 0.15 -13.76
C THR A 100 -3.08 1.58 -13.80
N ASP A 101 -4.03 1.84 -14.70
CA ASP A 101 -4.77 3.11 -14.84
C ASP A 101 -6.22 3.05 -14.28
N ASN A 102 -6.63 1.86 -13.84
CA ASN A 102 -7.94 1.56 -13.25
C ASN A 102 -7.82 0.47 -12.17
N ILE A 103 -8.87 0.31 -11.36
CA ILE A 103 -9.00 -0.74 -10.34
C ILE A 103 -10.27 -1.59 -10.55
N ASP A 104 -10.81 -1.59 -11.77
CA ASP A 104 -12.16 -2.06 -12.07
C ASP A 104 -12.31 -3.58 -11.82
N LYS A 105 -11.23 -4.34 -11.98
CA LYS A 105 -11.17 -5.78 -11.70
C LYS A 105 -11.16 -6.09 -10.20
N GLU A 106 -10.49 -5.28 -9.39
CA GLU A 106 -10.50 -5.37 -7.92
C GLU A 106 -11.90 -5.02 -7.39
N ILE A 107 -12.52 -3.97 -7.94
CA ILE A 107 -13.91 -3.59 -7.64
C ILE A 107 -14.87 -4.73 -8.04
N SER A 108 -14.74 -5.31 -9.24
CA SER A 108 -15.59 -6.42 -9.69
C SER A 108 -15.46 -7.66 -8.80
N ALA A 109 -14.23 -8.06 -8.45
CA ALA A 109 -13.99 -9.18 -7.53
C ALA A 109 -14.63 -8.95 -6.15
N LEU A 110 -14.52 -7.74 -5.60
CA LEU A 110 -15.18 -7.37 -4.34
C LEU A 110 -16.70 -7.28 -4.47
N GLN A 111 -17.25 -6.77 -5.57
CA GLN A 111 -18.70 -6.74 -5.80
C GLN A 111 -19.28 -8.16 -5.95
N LYS A 112 -18.58 -9.07 -6.64
CA LYS A 112 -18.90 -10.50 -6.67
C LYS A 112 -18.88 -11.11 -5.27
N ALA A 113 -17.86 -10.81 -4.45
CA ALA A 113 -17.74 -11.32 -3.08
C ALA A 113 -18.88 -10.84 -2.18
N VAL A 114 -19.17 -9.52 -2.15
CA VAL A 114 -20.28 -8.93 -1.40
C VAL A 114 -21.61 -9.54 -1.83
N LYS A 115 -21.85 -9.70 -3.14
CA LYS A 115 -23.07 -10.34 -3.68
C LYS A 115 -23.21 -11.82 -3.32
N THR A 116 -22.11 -12.55 -3.22
CA THR A 116 -22.13 -14.01 -3.00
C THR A 116 -22.20 -14.38 -1.52
N TYR A 117 -21.54 -13.61 -0.66
CA TYR A 117 -21.33 -13.96 0.75
C TYR A 117 -22.02 -13.00 1.74
N GLY A 118 -22.31 -11.75 1.34
CA GLY A 118 -22.97 -10.75 2.18
C GLY A 118 -22.21 -10.45 3.47
N GLU A 119 -22.98 -10.24 4.54
CA GLU A 119 -22.49 -9.89 5.89
C GLU A 119 -21.42 -10.88 6.41
N LYS A 120 -21.53 -12.18 6.08
CA LYS A 120 -20.51 -13.19 6.46
C LYS A 120 -19.09 -12.84 5.99
N PHE A 121 -18.97 -12.15 4.86
CA PHE A 121 -17.71 -11.65 4.35
C PHE A 121 -17.44 -10.23 4.85
N THR A 122 -18.41 -9.31 4.73
CA THR A 122 -18.16 -7.88 5.00
C THR A 122 -17.88 -7.58 6.47
N ASP A 123 -18.44 -8.37 7.39
CA ASP A 123 -18.26 -8.20 8.84
C ASP A 123 -16.86 -8.65 9.31
N LEU A 124 -16.10 -9.33 8.46
CA LEU A 124 -14.70 -9.69 8.70
C LEU A 124 -13.73 -8.60 8.22
N VAL A 125 -14.19 -7.60 7.45
CA VAL A 125 -13.32 -6.60 6.83
C VAL A 125 -13.05 -5.45 7.80
N VAL A 126 -11.81 -5.37 8.30
CA VAL A 126 -11.38 -4.31 9.24
C VAL A 126 -10.93 -3.03 8.55
N GLY A 127 -10.50 -3.12 7.28
CA GLY A 127 -10.03 -1.97 6.51
C GLY A 127 -9.78 -2.31 5.04
N ILE A 128 -9.69 -1.27 4.21
CA ILE A 128 -9.31 -1.34 2.79
C ILE A 128 -8.01 -0.56 2.60
N SER A 129 -7.00 -1.10 1.91
CA SER A 129 -5.83 -0.31 1.48
C SER A 129 -5.80 -0.19 -0.04
N VAL A 130 -6.03 1.01 -0.56
CA VAL A 130 -6.02 1.29 -2.00
C VAL A 130 -4.59 1.60 -2.45
N GLY A 131 -3.86 0.59 -2.92
CA GLY A 131 -2.42 0.70 -3.20
C GLY A 131 -1.51 0.39 -2.00
N SER A 132 -0.22 0.23 -2.29
CA SER A 132 0.85 -0.13 -1.34
C SER A 132 2.21 0.30 -1.89
N GLU A 133 2.89 1.26 -1.26
CA GLU A 133 4.18 1.84 -1.72
C GLU A 133 4.15 2.44 -3.14
N ASP A 134 2.97 2.82 -3.63
CA ASP A 134 2.82 3.38 -4.97
C ASP A 134 3.48 4.76 -5.11
N LEU A 135 3.46 5.55 -4.03
CA LEU A 135 4.05 6.89 -3.96
C LEU A 135 5.56 6.81 -3.73
N TYR A 136 6.04 5.85 -2.91
CA TYR A 136 7.45 5.52 -2.81
C TYR A 136 8.03 5.10 -4.16
N ARG A 137 7.36 4.21 -4.91
CA ARG A 137 7.83 3.78 -6.24
C ARG A 137 7.75 4.87 -7.32
N ASP A 138 6.81 5.82 -7.20
CA ASP A 138 6.76 7.04 -8.04
C ASP A 138 7.80 8.12 -7.63
N SER A 139 8.48 7.93 -6.48
CA SER A 139 9.44 8.91 -5.95
C SER A 139 10.85 8.80 -6.55
N GLN A 140 11.68 9.82 -6.26
CA GLN A 140 13.12 9.78 -6.53
C GLN A 140 13.83 8.68 -5.72
N THR A 141 13.37 8.36 -4.50
CA THR A 141 13.93 7.28 -3.68
C THR A 141 13.67 5.92 -4.34
N GLY A 142 12.41 5.63 -4.68
CA GLY A 142 12.03 4.39 -5.38
C GLY A 142 12.70 4.24 -6.74
N SER A 143 12.84 5.34 -7.47
CA SER A 143 13.60 5.39 -8.74
C SER A 143 15.09 5.04 -8.55
N LYS A 144 15.76 5.64 -7.55
CA LYS A 144 17.16 5.31 -7.19
C LYS A 144 17.31 3.84 -6.81
N ASN A 145 16.39 3.35 -5.99
CA ASN A 145 16.41 2.00 -5.41
C ASN A 145 15.89 0.92 -6.40
N LYS A 146 15.39 1.32 -7.59
CA LYS A 146 14.77 0.44 -8.59
C LYS A 146 13.59 -0.35 -8.03
N ALA A 147 12.82 0.26 -7.15
CA ALA A 147 11.76 -0.38 -6.38
C ALA A 147 10.57 -0.91 -7.22
N GLY A 148 10.52 -0.63 -8.53
CA GLY A 148 9.49 -1.12 -9.44
C GLY A 148 8.63 0.02 -9.98
N VAL A 149 7.41 -0.31 -10.40
CA VAL A 149 6.42 0.65 -10.92
C VAL A 149 5.47 1.03 -9.78
N GLY A 150 5.36 2.33 -9.51
CA GLY A 150 4.42 2.89 -8.55
C GLY A 150 3.16 3.43 -9.23
N ASN A 151 2.55 4.43 -8.60
CA ASN A 151 1.50 5.23 -9.20
C ASN A 151 1.37 6.59 -8.54
N SER A 152 1.10 7.63 -9.33
CA SER A 152 1.16 9.01 -8.83
C SER A 152 0.12 9.31 -7.73
N PRO A 153 0.36 10.31 -6.85
CA PRO A 153 -0.64 10.77 -5.87
C PRO A 153 -2.01 11.07 -6.50
N LYS A 154 -2.03 11.57 -7.74
CA LYS A 154 -3.26 11.84 -8.50
C LYS A 154 -3.98 10.54 -8.91
N THR A 155 -3.26 9.48 -9.24
CA THR A 155 -3.85 8.18 -9.59
C THR A 155 -4.42 7.50 -8.34
N ILE A 156 -3.67 7.51 -7.23
CA ILE A 156 -4.13 6.95 -5.95
C ILE A 156 -5.38 7.68 -5.45
N LEU A 157 -5.43 9.01 -5.54
CA LEU A 157 -6.67 9.78 -5.29
C LEU A 157 -7.85 9.34 -6.17
N LYS A 158 -7.63 9.13 -7.47
CA LYS A 158 -8.66 8.62 -8.38
C LYS A 158 -9.17 7.26 -7.89
N PHE A 159 -8.29 6.33 -7.57
CA PHE A 159 -8.66 4.98 -7.12
C PHE A 159 -9.38 4.97 -5.77
N ILE A 160 -9.00 5.82 -4.83
CA ILE A 160 -9.74 6.01 -3.56
C ILE A 160 -11.16 6.52 -3.86
N GLY A 161 -11.31 7.47 -4.78
CA GLY A 161 -12.61 7.99 -5.22
C GLY A 161 -13.46 6.94 -5.94
N ASP A 162 -12.87 6.19 -6.88
CA ASP A 162 -13.54 5.12 -7.62
C ASP A 162 -14.02 4.01 -6.67
N TYR A 163 -13.19 3.59 -5.70
CA TYR A 163 -13.58 2.65 -4.67
C TYR A 163 -14.72 3.17 -3.79
N LYS A 164 -14.55 4.36 -3.19
CA LYS A 164 -15.58 4.95 -2.28
C LYS A 164 -16.92 5.11 -3.02
N LYS A 165 -16.91 5.47 -4.30
CA LYS A 165 -18.11 5.52 -5.17
C LYS A 165 -18.71 4.14 -5.46
N ALA A 166 -17.90 3.14 -5.79
CA ALA A 166 -18.36 1.81 -6.18
C ALA A 166 -18.98 0.99 -5.03
N PHE A 167 -18.72 1.38 -3.77
CA PHE A 167 -19.20 0.68 -2.57
C PHE A 167 -20.08 1.55 -1.64
N GLN A 168 -20.40 2.80 -2.02
CA GLN A 168 -21.17 3.75 -1.19
C GLN A 168 -22.51 3.20 -0.67
N ASP A 169 -23.21 2.38 -1.46
CA ASP A 169 -24.53 1.80 -1.16
C ASP A 169 -24.43 0.35 -0.63
N SER A 170 -23.23 -0.11 -0.26
CA SER A 170 -22.93 -1.48 0.20
C SER A 170 -22.54 -1.53 1.68
N PRO A 171 -22.48 -2.71 2.34
CA PRO A 171 -21.96 -2.81 3.70
C PRO A 171 -20.52 -2.31 3.86
N LEU A 172 -19.69 -2.40 2.81
CA LEU A 172 -18.30 -1.93 2.81
C LEU A 172 -18.17 -0.40 2.85
N SER A 173 -19.26 0.37 2.64
CA SER A 173 -19.28 1.84 2.85
C SER A 173 -18.89 2.27 4.26
N LYS A 174 -19.01 1.37 5.25
CA LYS A 174 -18.70 1.60 6.67
C LYS A 174 -17.26 1.22 7.03
N VAL A 175 -16.53 0.56 6.13
CA VAL A 175 -15.16 0.09 6.35
C VAL A 175 -14.19 1.24 6.06
N PRO A 176 -13.21 1.52 6.95
CA PRO A 176 -12.32 2.66 6.78
C PRO A 176 -11.29 2.41 5.68
N VAL A 177 -11.12 3.38 4.77
CA VAL A 177 -10.29 3.27 3.56
C VAL A 177 -8.98 4.00 3.75
N GLY A 178 -7.87 3.27 3.68
CA GLY A 178 -6.51 3.75 3.78
C GLY A 178 -5.75 3.71 2.47
N HIS A 179 -4.54 4.24 2.52
CA HIS A 179 -3.46 3.94 1.59
C HIS A 179 -2.24 3.55 2.41
N VAL A 180 -1.38 2.72 1.82
CA VAL A 180 -0.19 2.15 2.46
C VAL A 180 1.03 2.63 1.70
N ASP A 181 2.04 3.16 2.39
CA ASP A 181 3.29 3.61 1.75
C ASP A 181 4.45 3.68 2.75
N THR A 182 5.67 3.94 2.26
CA THR A 182 6.87 4.05 3.11
C THR A 182 6.85 5.34 3.94
N TRP A 183 7.61 5.37 5.03
CA TRP A 183 7.71 6.57 5.86
C TRP A 183 8.23 7.79 5.10
N ASP A 184 9.19 7.62 4.17
CA ASP A 184 9.78 8.75 3.43
C ASP A 184 8.78 9.32 2.40
N ALA A 185 7.99 8.46 1.75
CA ALA A 185 6.88 8.89 0.91
C ALA A 185 5.85 9.73 1.68
N TRP A 186 5.46 9.32 2.90
CA TRP A 186 4.54 10.09 3.75
C TRP A 186 5.08 11.46 4.17
N THR A 187 6.40 11.64 4.27
CA THR A 187 7.00 12.96 4.57
C THR A 187 7.04 13.92 3.37
N ASN A 188 6.70 13.47 2.16
CA ASN A 188 6.69 14.31 0.97
C ASN A 188 5.42 15.19 0.93
N SER A 189 5.58 16.51 0.87
CA SER A 189 4.44 17.45 0.89
C SER A 189 3.49 17.29 -0.30
N SER A 190 3.91 16.65 -1.40
CA SER A 190 3.04 16.33 -2.54
C SER A 190 1.97 15.28 -2.23
N VAL A 191 2.15 14.43 -1.20
CA VAL A 191 1.19 13.37 -0.86
C VAL A 191 0.10 13.81 0.12
N LYS A 192 0.15 15.04 0.64
CA LYS A 192 -0.86 15.57 1.57
C LYS A 192 -2.31 15.38 1.07
N PRO A 193 -2.64 15.58 -0.22
CA PRO A 193 -3.99 15.29 -0.71
C PRO A 193 -4.44 13.83 -0.53
N VAL A 194 -3.52 12.86 -0.67
CA VAL A 194 -3.79 11.43 -0.40
C VAL A 194 -4.07 11.25 1.09
N ILE A 195 -3.19 11.79 1.96
CA ILE A 195 -3.39 11.81 3.42
C ILE A 195 -4.77 12.38 3.77
N ASP A 196 -5.18 13.50 3.15
CA ASP A 196 -6.47 14.15 3.42
C ASP A 196 -7.67 13.28 3.04
N ALA A 197 -7.59 12.50 1.95
CA ALA A 197 -8.69 11.69 1.40
C ALA A 197 -8.92 10.32 2.09
N VAL A 198 -7.90 9.79 2.78
CA VAL A 198 -7.96 8.50 3.49
C VAL A 198 -8.45 8.62 4.92
N ASP A 199 -9.03 7.55 5.45
CA ASP A 199 -9.57 7.47 6.82
C ASP A 199 -8.49 7.00 7.82
N TRP A 200 -7.44 6.34 7.35
CA TRP A 200 -6.24 5.93 8.08
C TRP A 200 -5.02 5.86 7.13
N VAL A 201 -3.81 5.83 7.69
CA VAL A 201 -2.55 5.70 6.94
C VAL A 201 -1.81 4.43 7.36
N GLY A 202 -1.42 3.62 6.38
CA GLY A 202 -0.51 2.50 6.59
C GLY A 202 0.94 2.91 6.37
N VAL A 203 1.80 2.64 7.35
CA VAL A 203 3.25 2.74 7.18
C VAL A 203 3.84 1.34 7.00
N ASP A 204 4.57 1.18 5.91
CA ASP A 204 5.45 0.04 5.66
C ASP A 204 6.88 0.52 5.96
N GLU A 205 7.56 -0.12 6.92
CA GLU A 205 8.87 0.33 7.41
C GLU A 205 9.80 -0.84 7.77
N TYR A 206 11.00 -0.79 7.21
CA TYR A 206 12.01 -1.85 7.28
C TYR A 206 13.41 -1.25 7.51
N PRO A 207 13.82 -1.07 8.78
CA PRO A 207 15.16 -0.61 9.13
C PRO A 207 16.30 -1.39 8.45
N PHE A 208 16.08 -2.68 8.15
CA PHE A 208 17.01 -3.52 7.40
C PHE A 208 17.47 -2.89 6.07
N TYR A 209 16.60 -2.15 5.36
CA TYR A 209 16.92 -1.52 4.07
C TYR A 209 17.46 -0.10 4.17
N GLU A 210 17.65 0.47 5.36
CA GLU A 210 18.12 1.85 5.56
C GLU A 210 19.64 2.04 5.35
N ASP A 211 20.10 1.73 4.13
CA ASP A 211 21.45 1.94 3.59
C ASP A 211 22.06 3.30 3.99
N GLY A 212 23.28 3.28 4.55
CA GLY A 212 24.03 4.47 4.95
C GLY A 212 23.53 5.16 6.22
N LYS A 213 22.57 4.57 6.95
CA LYS A 213 22.03 5.11 8.21
C LYS A 213 22.50 4.36 9.47
N GLY A 214 23.44 3.41 9.30
CA GLY A 214 23.91 2.51 10.36
C GLY A 214 22.82 1.50 10.73
N ASN A 215 22.37 0.73 9.75
CA ASN A 215 21.21 -0.17 9.86
C ASN A 215 21.49 -1.48 10.62
N SER A 216 22.50 -1.52 11.50
CA SER A 216 22.74 -2.64 12.41
C SER A 216 21.53 -2.94 13.31
N ILE A 217 21.37 -4.22 13.69
CA ILE A 217 20.19 -4.71 14.44
C ILE A 217 20.01 -4.00 15.79
N GLU A 218 21.09 -3.60 16.46
CA GLU A 218 21.05 -2.81 17.69
C GLU A 218 20.48 -1.39 17.50
N ASN A 219 20.61 -0.81 16.30
CA ASN A 219 20.11 0.52 15.96
C ASN A 219 18.72 0.48 15.29
N ALA A 220 18.33 -0.65 14.71
CA ALA A 220 17.06 -0.85 14.02
C ALA A 220 15.81 -0.36 14.80
N PRO A 221 15.68 -0.55 16.13
CA PRO A 221 14.54 -0.03 16.88
C PRO A 221 14.47 1.51 16.95
N TYR A 222 15.61 2.20 16.86
CA TYR A 222 15.68 3.66 16.82
C TYR A 222 15.39 4.21 15.42
N LEU A 223 15.84 3.50 14.36
CA LEU A 223 15.47 3.82 12.98
C LEU A 223 13.95 3.71 12.80
N PHE A 224 13.34 2.59 13.25
CA PHE A 224 11.89 2.41 13.24
C PHE A 224 11.15 3.53 13.99
N GLU A 225 11.56 3.85 15.23
CA GLU A 225 10.94 4.93 16.02
C GLU A 225 11.01 6.30 15.33
N LYS A 226 12.12 6.58 14.63
CA LYS A 226 12.34 7.82 13.89
C LYS A 226 11.47 7.86 12.62
N ALA A 227 11.40 6.77 11.87
CA ALA A 227 10.55 6.61 10.68
C ALA A 227 9.06 6.76 11.04
N TYR A 228 8.59 5.95 11.99
CA TYR A 228 7.22 5.98 12.50
C TYR A 228 6.85 7.36 13.07
N GLY A 229 7.75 8.00 13.83
CA GLY A 229 7.56 9.35 14.36
C GLY A 229 7.49 10.42 13.26
N ALA A 230 8.23 10.27 12.15
CA ALA A 230 8.12 11.15 10.99
C ALA A 230 6.76 11.03 10.30
N THR A 231 6.25 9.80 10.10
CA THR A 231 4.89 9.56 9.58
C THR A 231 3.82 10.15 10.50
N VAL A 232 3.88 9.93 11.82
CA VAL A 232 2.94 10.50 12.80
C VAL A 232 2.85 12.02 12.70
N ASN A 233 3.98 12.70 12.49
CA ASN A 233 4.02 14.16 12.30
C ASN A 233 3.41 14.60 10.95
N ALA A 234 3.56 13.82 9.89
CA ALA A 234 3.05 14.15 8.55
C ALA A 234 1.52 13.95 8.42
N ILE A 235 0.95 12.93 9.08
CA ILE A 235 -0.46 12.53 8.92
C ILE A 235 -1.47 13.36 9.73
N ASN A 236 -1.01 14.40 10.44
CA ASN A 236 -1.85 15.35 11.18
C ASN A 236 -2.90 14.68 12.10
N GLY A 237 -2.48 13.66 12.87
CA GLY A 237 -3.32 12.98 13.85
C GLY A 237 -4.34 11.97 13.30
N LYS A 238 -4.26 11.60 12.02
CA LYS A 238 -5.02 10.45 11.49
C LYS A 238 -4.53 9.13 12.13
N PRO A 239 -5.38 8.08 12.21
CA PRO A 239 -4.96 6.76 12.66
C PRO A 239 -3.83 6.20 11.79
N ILE A 240 -2.79 5.67 12.43
CA ILE A 240 -1.64 5.03 11.79
C ILE A 240 -1.63 3.54 12.10
N TRP A 241 -1.45 2.72 11.05
CA TRP A 241 -1.34 1.27 11.13
C TRP A 241 0.07 0.90 10.62
N VAL A 242 0.72 -0.09 11.22
CA VAL A 242 1.97 -0.66 10.66
C VAL A 242 1.55 -1.82 9.78
N THR A 243 1.60 -1.60 8.46
CA THR A 243 1.06 -2.52 7.46
C THR A 243 2.10 -3.46 6.87
N GLU A 244 3.39 -3.15 7.06
CA GLU A 244 4.54 -4.04 6.99
C GLU A 244 5.62 -3.59 7.98
N THR A 245 6.15 -4.55 8.72
CA THR A 245 7.51 -4.48 9.26
C THR A 245 8.01 -5.88 9.57
N GLY A 246 9.31 -6.07 9.55
CA GLY A 246 9.96 -7.34 9.86
C GLY A 246 11.48 -7.23 9.77
N TRP A 247 12.14 -8.37 10.00
CA TRP A 247 13.59 -8.48 9.80
C TRP A 247 13.93 -9.87 9.25
N PRO A 248 14.82 -9.98 8.25
CA PRO A 248 15.15 -11.26 7.63
C PRO A 248 15.71 -12.32 8.57
N THR A 249 15.13 -13.52 8.50
CA THR A 249 15.62 -14.72 9.19
C THR A 249 16.77 -15.40 8.42
N THR A 250 16.81 -15.25 7.09
CA THR A 250 17.91 -15.68 6.21
C THR A 250 18.02 -14.80 4.96
N GLY A 251 19.18 -14.81 4.31
CA GLY A 251 19.42 -14.10 3.04
C GLY A 251 20.82 -13.48 2.97
N PRO A 252 21.09 -12.61 1.97
CA PRO A 252 22.24 -11.71 2.00
C PRO A 252 22.06 -10.60 3.04
N ASP A 253 23.18 -10.12 3.60
CA ASP A 253 23.23 -8.90 4.41
C ASP A 253 23.02 -7.64 3.54
N TRP A 254 22.60 -6.52 4.14
CA TRP A 254 22.39 -5.22 3.48
C TRP A 254 23.03 -4.10 4.30
N ASP A 255 24.13 -3.51 3.81
CA ASP A 255 24.98 -2.56 4.56
C ASP A 255 25.43 -3.15 5.92
N GLU A 256 25.04 -2.60 7.07
CA GLU A 256 25.29 -3.17 8.40
C GLU A 256 24.24 -4.21 8.83
N ALA A 257 23.08 -4.27 8.17
CA ALA A 257 21.96 -5.12 8.56
C ALA A 257 22.18 -6.59 8.16
N LYS A 258 22.19 -7.49 9.16
CA LYS A 258 22.48 -8.91 8.96
C LYS A 258 21.25 -9.80 9.05
N ALA A 259 21.09 -10.70 8.08
CA ALA A 259 19.94 -11.60 8.00
C ALA A 259 20.16 -12.86 8.89
N SER A 260 19.42 -12.99 9.98
CA SER A 260 19.52 -14.15 10.90
C SER A 260 18.28 -14.34 11.75
N VAL A 261 18.07 -15.56 12.25
CA VAL A 261 16.98 -15.91 13.18
C VAL A 261 17.13 -15.16 14.51
N GLU A 262 18.37 -14.96 14.96
CA GLU A 262 18.71 -14.21 16.17
C GLU A 262 18.32 -12.73 16.04
N ASN A 263 18.62 -12.11 14.89
CA ASN A 263 18.29 -10.72 14.63
C ASN A 263 16.79 -10.53 14.38
N ALA A 264 16.15 -11.47 13.68
CA ALA A 264 14.70 -11.49 13.54
C ALA A 264 13.98 -11.57 14.90
N LYS A 265 14.50 -12.37 15.84
CA LYS A 265 13.99 -12.37 17.22
C LYS A 265 14.26 -11.04 17.94
N TYR A 266 15.46 -10.48 17.82
CA TYR A 266 15.78 -9.17 18.42
C TYR A 266 14.79 -8.10 17.94
N TYR A 267 14.49 -8.07 16.64
CA TYR A 267 13.56 -7.12 16.05
C TYR A 267 12.11 -7.35 16.49
N TRP A 268 11.68 -8.61 16.59
CA TRP A 268 10.39 -8.99 17.19
C TRP A 268 10.26 -8.51 18.64
N ASP A 269 11.30 -8.66 19.45
CA ASP A 269 11.31 -8.21 20.85
C ASP A 269 11.33 -6.67 20.95
N GLU A 270 12.28 -6.01 20.27
CA GLU A 270 12.60 -4.60 20.49
C GLU A 270 11.78 -3.62 19.62
N VAL A 271 11.04 -4.09 18.61
CA VAL A 271 10.06 -3.28 17.86
C VAL A 271 8.64 -3.83 18.05
N GLY A 272 8.41 -5.08 17.65
CA GLY A 272 7.08 -5.70 17.73
C GLY A 272 6.50 -5.68 19.15
N CYS A 273 7.12 -6.42 20.06
CA CYS A 273 6.70 -6.56 21.47
C CYS A 273 6.82 -5.25 22.26
N ARG A 274 7.91 -4.49 22.06
CA ARG A 274 8.14 -3.26 22.81
C ARG A 274 7.21 -2.12 22.42
N SER A 275 6.91 -1.96 21.13
CA SER A 275 6.30 -0.72 20.61
C SER A 275 4.99 -0.91 19.85
N LEU A 276 4.73 -2.07 19.22
CA LEU A 276 3.63 -2.23 18.25
C LEU A 276 2.47 -3.11 18.74
N PHE A 277 2.76 -4.35 19.17
CA PHE A 277 1.73 -5.36 19.42
C PHE A 277 0.80 -4.95 20.57
N ASN A 278 -0.52 -5.03 20.32
CA ASN A 278 -1.59 -4.57 21.22
C ASN A 278 -1.51 -3.07 21.58
N LYS A 279 -0.89 -2.25 20.71
CA LYS A 279 -0.76 -0.79 20.85
C LYS A 279 -1.15 -0.05 19.58
N VAL A 280 -0.79 -0.60 18.42
CA VAL A 280 -1.16 -0.11 17.09
C VAL A 280 -1.62 -1.31 16.24
N PRO A 281 -2.54 -1.13 15.27
CA PRO A 281 -2.84 -2.17 14.29
C PRO A 281 -1.57 -2.58 13.54
N THR A 282 -1.17 -3.85 13.67
CA THR A 282 0.14 -4.34 13.24
C THR A 282 0.01 -5.58 12.37
N PHE A 283 0.53 -5.48 11.15
CA PHE A 283 0.70 -6.58 10.22
C PHE A 283 2.19 -6.87 10.10
N TRP A 284 2.61 -8.02 10.62
CA TRP A 284 4.01 -8.43 10.61
C TRP A 284 4.34 -9.14 9.30
N TYR A 285 5.49 -8.80 8.72
CA TYR A 285 6.00 -9.47 7.52
C TYR A 285 7.09 -10.48 7.93
N THR A 286 6.88 -11.79 7.79
CA THR A 286 5.62 -12.49 7.45
C THR A 286 5.54 -13.85 8.16
N LEU A 287 4.42 -14.57 8.04
CA LEU A 287 4.31 -15.96 8.45
C LEU A 287 4.87 -16.93 7.37
N ARG A 288 4.79 -16.55 6.09
CA ARG A 288 5.30 -17.34 4.96
C ARG A 288 5.77 -16.43 3.83
N ASP A 289 7.01 -16.59 3.39
CA ASP A 289 7.52 -15.92 2.19
C ASP A 289 6.73 -16.34 0.93
N SER A 290 6.21 -15.35 0.20
CA SER A 290 5.52 -15.54 -1.09
C SER A 290 6.24 -14.92 -2.29
N ASN A 291 7.24 -14.07 -2.06
CA ASN A 291 8.01 -13.42 -3.14
C ASN A 291 9.24 -14.28 -3.54
N PRO A 292 9.29 -14.85 -4.76
CA PRO A 292 10.47 -15.54 -5.30
C PRO A 292 11.68 -14.63 -5.49
N ASP A 293 11.43 -13.38 -5.89
CA ASP A 293 12.45 -12.51 -6.48
C ASP A 293 13.25 -11.78 -5.37
N ASN A 294 12.68 -11.66 -4.18
CA ASN A 294 13.42 -11.24 -2.99
C ASN A 294 14.41 -12.34 -2.55
N LYS A 295 15.66 -11.97 -2.28
CA LYS A 295 16.74 -12.86 -1.84
C LYS A 295 16.81 -13.04 -0.32
N VAL A 296 16.26 -12.10 0.45
CA VAL A 296 16.03 -12.28 1.87
C VAL A 296 14.70 -13.00 2.11
N LYS A 297 14.54 -13.57 3.31
CA LYS A 297 13.36 -14.31 3.75
C LYS A 297 12.97 -13.85 5.15
N PHE A 298 11.68 -13.57 5.32
CA PHE A 298 11.09 -12.94 6.50
C PHE A 298 10.12 -13.85 7.26
N ALA A 299 9.84 -15.07 6.77
CA ALA A 299 8.95 -16.00 7.48
C ALA A 299 9.46 -16.30 8.89
N ILE A 300 8.65 -16.01 9.90
CA ILE A 300 8.97 -16.29 11.32
C ILE A 300 8.67 -17.74 11.75
N ALA A 301 8.09 -18.55 10.87
CA ALA A 301 7.74 -19.95 11.12
C ALA A 301 8.20 -20.87 9.97
N LYS A 302 8.64 -22.08 10.31
CA LYS A 302 9.16 -23.07 9.34
C LYS A 302 8.07 -23.71 8.49
N ASP A 303 6.90 -23.95 9.08
CA ASP A 303 5.81 -24.77 8.54
C ASP A 303 4.43 -24.18 8.88
N LEU A 304 4.36 -22.86 9.06
CA LEU A 304 3.25 -22.08 9.64
C LEU A 304 2.98 -22.33 11.14
N THR A 305 3.33 -23.50 11.69
CA THR A 305 2.95 -23.92 13.05
C THR A 305 4.12 -23.92 14.05
N THR A 306 5.35 -24.03 13.55
CA THR A 306 6.61 -24.07 14.31
C THR A 306 7.34 -22.74 14.13
N PRO A 307 7.34 -21.84 15.14
CA PRO A 307 8.14 -20.61 15.11
C PRO A 307 9.65 -20.92 15.04
N LEU A 308 10.40 -20.08 14.33
CA LEU A 308 11.86 -20.16 14.27
C LEU A 308 12.53 -19.64 15.56
N PHE A 309 11.81 -18.81 16.33
CA PHE A 309 12.27 -18.26 17.60
C PHE A 309 11.11 -18.14 18.61
N ASN A 310 11.43 -17.99 19.90
CA ASN A 310 10.40 -17.78 20.93
C ASN A 310 9.69 -16.43 20.76
N LEU A 311 8.41 -16.48 20.40
CA LEU A 311 7.54 -15.32 20.17
C LEU A 311 7.10 -14.60 21.46
N THR A 312 7.36 -15.19 22.63
CA THR A 312 6.95 -14.64 23.93
C THR A 312 7.67 -13.34 24.22
N CYS A 313 6.92 -12.24 24.26
CA CYS A 313 7.47 -10.92 24.54
C CYS A 313 8.21 -10.87 25.90
N PRO A 314 9.44 -10.33 25.94
CA PRO A 314 10.18 -10.21 27.19
C PRO A 314 9.57 -9.13 28.09
N LYS A 315 9.82 -9.25 29.40
CA LYS A 315 9.39 -8.24 30.40
C LYS A 315 10.32 -7.03 30.48
N THR A 316 11.48 -7.11 29.83
CA THR A 316 12.58 -6.14 29.89
C THR A 316 13.20 -6.05 28.50
N PHE A 317 13.49 -4.83 28.05
CA PHE A 317 13.99 -4.54 26.71
C PHE A 317 15.37 -3.87 26.77
N LYS A 318 16.19 -4.06 25.75
CA LYS A 318 17.51 -3.40 25.59
C LYS A 318 17.34 -1.94 25.19
N THR A 319 16.40 -1.64 24.28
CA THR A 319 16.11 -0.27 23.85
C THR A 319 15.39 0.48 24.95
N LYS A 320 16.11 1.40 25.61
CA LYS A 320 15.55 2.29 26.63
C LYS A 320 14.65 3.33 25.96
N PRO A 321 13.42 3.58 26.48
CA PRO A 321 12.60 4.69 26.02
C PRO A 321 13.36 6.01 26.17
N LYS A 322 13.46 6.81 25.10
CA LYS A 322 13.82 8.22 25.23
C LYS A 322 12.66 8.97 25.91
N SER A 323 12.99 10.00 26.70
CA SER A 323 11.98 10.75 27.46
C SER A 323 10.89 11.30 26.54
N SER A 324 9.64 11.07 26.90
CA SER A 324 8.50 11.16 25.99
C SER A 324 8.07 12.59 25.65
N SER A 325 8.03 12.91 24.36
CA SER A 325 7.24 14.02 23.80
C SER A 325 6.39 13.63 22.58
N VAL A 326 6.55 12.42 22.03
CA VAL A 326 5.89 11.97 20.78
C VAL A 326 5.23 10.59 20.94
N VAL A 327 4.47 10.39 22.02
CA VAL A 327 3.53 9.24 22.14
C VAL A 327 2.22 9.72 22.77
N SER A 328 1.35 10.27 21.91
CA SER A 328 -0.08 10.47 22.22
C SER A 328 -0.88 9.80 21.12
N SER A 329 -1.47 8.64 21.42
CA SER A 329 -2.22 7.82 20.47
C SER A 329 -3.51 8.51 20.02
N ALA A 330 -3.54 9.01 18.78
CA ALA A 330 -4.71 9.65 18.19
C ALA A 330 -5.73 8.61 17.66
N THR A 331 -6.30 7.79 18.55
CA THR A 331 -7.44 6.92 18.25
C THR A 331 -8.75 7.72 18.19
N GLY A 332 -8.84 8.63 17.23
CA GLY A 332 -10.02 9.47 17.00
C GLY A 332 -11.13 8.72 16.25
N THR A 333 -12.19 8.30 16.95
CA THR A 333 -13.39 7.76 16.31
C THR A 333 -14.21 8.88 15.66
N ALA A 334 -14.24 8.91 14.33
CA ALA A 334 -15.02 9.90 13.58
C ALA A 334 -16.51 9.53 13.54
N THR A 335 -17.31 10.01 14.49
CA THR A 335 -18.78 10.00 14.41
C THR A 335 -19.29 11.26 13.71
N GLY A 336 -19.59 11.14 12.42
CA GLY A 336 -20.27 12.21 11.67
C GLY A 336 -21.78 12.21 11.95
N THR A 337 -22.31 13.36 12.37
CA THR A 337 -23.77 13.59 12.46
C THR A 337 -24.12 14.87 11.72
N ALA A 338 -24.72 14.73 10.53
CA ALA A 338 -25.25 15.85 9.76
C ALA A 338 -26.73 16.05 10.06
N THR A 339 -27.08 17.16 10.72
CA THR A 339 -28.43 17.73 10.76
C THR A 339 -28.31 19.23 10.86
N GLY A 340 -28.97 19.95 9.96
CA GLY A 340 -29.10 21.40 10.04
C GLY A 340 -30.54 21.84 9.76
N THR A 341 -30.94 22.97 10.33
CA THR A 341 -31.83 24.01 9.77
C THR A 341 -32.01 25.10 10.85
N ALA A 342 -32.16 26.36 10.44
CA ALA A 342 -32.21 27.52 11.35
C ALA A 342 -33.62 27.88 11.82
N THR A 343 -33.73 28.58 12.95
CA THR A 343 -34.62 29.75 13.21
C THR A 343 -34.48 30.23 14.66
N GLY A 344 -34.89 31.48 14.96
CA GLY A 344 -35.00 32.02 16.33
C GLY A 344 -34.20 33.31 16.57
N ALA A 345 -34.88 34.45 16.72
CA ALA A 345 -34.29 35.78 16.79
C ALA A 345 -34.46 36.47 18.15
N VAL A 346 -33.76 37.60 18.35
CA VAL A 346 -33.86 38.62 19.45
C VAL A 346 -33.56 38.10 20.89
N ASN A 347 -33.11 38.89 21.87
CA ASN A 347 -32.90 40.34 22.01
C ASN A 347 -31.72 40.65 22.98
N GLY A 348 -31.11 41.85 22.97
CA GLY A 348 -30.04 42.21 23.94
C GLY A 348 -29.25 43.51 23.68
N THR A 349 -29.81 44.66 24.07
CA THR A 349 -29.31 46.05 23.86
C THR A 349 -28.01 46.43 24.61
N ALA A 350 -27.22 47.38 24.05
CA ALA A 350 -26.35 48.43 24.69
C ALA A 350 -24.95 48.59 24.02
N THR A 351 -24.33 49.76 23.75
CA THR A 351 -24.79 51.18 23.56
C THR A 351 -23.67 51.98 22.83
N ALA A 352 -24.02 52.98 21.98
CA ALA A 352 -23.22 54.20 21.65
C ALA A 352 -21.79 54.07 21.03
N THR A 353 -21.22 55.01 20.25
CA THR A 353 -21.67 56.24 19.52
C THR A 353 -20.62 56.61 18.47
N GLY A 354 -21.00 57.34 17.40
CA GLY A 354 -20.05 58.08 16.55
C GLY A 354 -20.47 58.14 15.07
N ALA A 355 -20.62 59.34 14.50
CA ALA A 355 -21.03 59.52 13.11
C ALA A 355 -20.51 60.83 12.49
N SER A 356 -20.08 60.77 11.22
CA SER A 356 -19.98 61.93 10.32
C SER A 356 -19.88 61.50 8.84
N LYS A 357 -20.40 62.35 7.95
CA LYS A 357 -20.47 62.24 6.47
C LYS A 357 -20.26 63.65 5.90
N PRO A 358 -19.61 63.87 4.73
CA PRO A 358 -20.32 64.16 3.46
C PRO A 358 -19.64 63.50 2.21
N THR A 359 -20.34 62.95 1.19
CA THR A 359 -20.77 63.56 -0.10
C THR A 359 -19.75 64.45 -0.84
N SER A 360 -19.54 64.44 -2.17
CA SER A 360 -19.79 63.53 -3.34
C SER A 360 -19.06 64.15 -4.59
N THR A 361 -19.31 64.02 -5.92
CA THR A 361 -20.41 63.49 -6.78
C THR A 361 -19.97 63.37 -8.26
N GLY A 362 -20.32 62.28 -8.98
CA GLY A 362 -20.34 62.19 -10.46
C GLY A 362 -18.99 62.13 -11.22
N GLY A 363 -18.90 61.68 -12.48
CA GLY A 363 -19.91 61.12 -13.41
C GLY A 363 -19.26 60.46 -14.66
N SER A 364 -20.04 59.74 -15.48
CA SER A 364 -19.57 58.84 -16.56
C SER A 364 -19.32 59.49 -17.94
N GLY A 365 -18.39 58.96 -18.74
CA GLY A 365 -18.26 59.28 -20.18
C GLY A 365 -17.28 58.39 -20.97
N ASN A 366 -17.75 57.83 -22.09
CA ASN A 366 -17.06 57.07 -23.16
C ASN A 366 -17.89 57.34 -24.45
N PRO A 367 -17.48 57.08 -25.72
CA PRO A 367 -16.22 56.54 -26.26
C PRO A 367 -15.57 57.44 -27.37
N GLY A 368 -14.55 56.95 -28.09
CA GLY A 368 -14.18 57.54 -29.39
C GLY A 368 -12.76 57.26 -29.90
N SER A 369 -12.68 56.45 -30.95
CA SER A 369 -11.54 55.99 -31.75
C SER A 369 -10.64 57.04 -32.46
N ASP A 370 -9.47 56.54 -32.88
CA ASP A 370 -8.70 56.88 -34.11
C ASP A 370 -7.60 57.98 -34.01
N GLY A 371 -6.59 57.97 -34.91
CA GLY A 371 -5.69 59.15 -35.06
C GLY A 371 -4.23 59.08 -35.56
N SER A 372 -3.56 57.92 -35.71
CA SER A 372 -2.32 57.71 -36.53
C SER A 372 -0.98 58.48 -36.29
N ASN A 373 0.11 57.89 -36.82
CA ASN A 373 1.49 58.40 -37.08
C ASN A 373 2.45 58.78 -35.91
N GLY A 374 3.76 58.46 -35.98
CA GLY A 374 4.42 57.52 -36.91
C GLY A 374 5.96 57.63 -37.05
N SER A 375 6.62 56.47 -37.21
CA SER A 375 7.97 56.26 -37.81
C SER A 375 9.19 56.80 -37.01
N ASN A 376 10.45 56.35 -37.21
CA ASN A 376 11.09 55.38 -38.13
C ASN A 376 12.37 54.81 -37.45
N GLY A 377 12.99 53.66 -37.79
CA GLY A 377 12.61 52.56 -38.69
C GLY A 377 13.79 51.60 -39.03
N SER A 378 13.46 50.48 -39.69
CA SER A 378 14.27 49.71 -40.68
C SER A 378 15.54 48.94 -40.24
N GLY A 379 15.86 47.73 -40.73
CA GLY A 379 15.20 46.80 -41.68
C GLY A 379 15.77 45.36 -41.52
N ASN A 380 15.06 44.27 -41.85
CA ASN A 380 14.84 43.64 -43.18
C ASN A 380 16.15 43.19 -43.88
N ASN A 381 16.30 42.04 -44.56
CA ASN A 381 15.43 40.92 -45.01
C ASN A 381 16.36 39.64 -45.05
N GLY A 382 15.98 38.36 -45.08
CA GLY A 382 14.97 37.63 -45.86
C GLY A 382 15.62 36.88 -47.05
N GLY A 383 15.62 35.53 -47.05
CA GLY A 383 16.19 34.72 -48.17
C GLY A 383 16.18 33.20 -47.90
N SER A 384 15.99 32.39 -48.95
CA SER A 384 15.89 30.91 -48.91
C SER A 384 16.88 30.25 -49.88
N GLY A 385 17.32 29.02 -49.61
CA GLY A 385 18.21 28.26 -50.47
C GLY A 385 18.26 26.76 -50.12
N ASN A 386 18.04 25.90 -51.12
CA ASN A 386 17.99 24.44 -50.98
C ASN A 386 18.84 23.77 -52.07
N ASN A 387 19.78 22.89 -51.70
CA ASN A 387 20.06 21.61 -52.38
C ASN A 387 21.05 20.75 -51.56
N GLY A 388 21.16 19.46 -51.86
CA GLY A 388 22.12 18.53 -51.22
C GLY A 388 23.16 17.93 -52.17
N GLY A 389 24.01 17.02 -51.66
CA GLY A 389 24.97 16.25 -52.46
C GLY A 389 25.88 15.32 -51.63
N SER A 390 25.92 14.03 -51.99
CA SER A 390 26.87 13.02 -51.50
C SER A 390 28.27 13.23 -52.16
N ASN A 391 29.38 12.55 -51.85
CA ASN A 391 29.51 11.10 -51.57
C ASN A 391 30.96 10.65 -51.19
N ASN A 392 31.08 9.50 -50.50
CA ASN A 392 32.14 8.46 -50.56
C ASN A 392 33.61 8.74 -50.10
N GLY A 393 34.38 7.69 -49.71
CA GLY A 393 35.84 7.86 -49.45
C GLY A 393 36.82 6.73 -49.04
N GLY A 394 36.44 5.58 -48.43
CA GLY A 394 37.38 4.47 -48.09
C GLY A 394 38.39 4.70 -46.91
N SER A 395 39.24 3.75 -46.46
CA SER A 395 39.34 2.28 -46.66
C SER A 395 40.45 1.64 -45.75
N ASN A 396 40.59 0.29 -45.75
CA ASN A 396 41.67 -0.58 -45.16
C ASN A 396 41.67 -0.87 -43.63
N THR A 397 42.09 -2.04 -43.08
CA THR A 397 42.31 -3.44 -43.61
C THR A 397 42.51 -4.47 -42.47
N GLY A 398 42.13 -5.75 -42.70
CA GLY A 398 42.70 -6.95 -42.04
C GLY A 398 41.88 -7.60 -40.89
N GLY A 399 41.89 -8.93 -40.67
CA GLY A 399 42.41 -10.02 -41.52
C GLY A 399 42.56 -11.42 -40.85
N GLY A 400 41.70 -12.38 -41.19
CA GLY A 400 41.85 -13.84 -40.95
C GLY A 400 41.43 -14.39 -39.56
N SER A 401 41.32 -15.71 -39.32
CA SER A 401 41.21 -16.89 -40.22
C SER A 401 40.88 -18.19 -39.43
N GLY A 402 40.25 -19.21 -40.08
CA GLY A 402 39.91 -20.55 -39.51
C GLY A 402 38.44 -20.68 -39.08
N SER A 403 37.58 -21.61 -39.55
CA SER A 403 37.70 -23.02 -40.04
C SER A 403 37.95 -24.04 -38.91
N SER A 404 37.30 -25.23 -38.83
CA SER A 404 36.62 -26.04 -39.86
C SER A 404 35.61 -27.11 -39.31
N THR A 405 34.58 -27.48 -40.11
CA THR A 405 34.07 -28.86 -40.46
C THR A 405 33.96 -30.02 -39.42
N THR A 406 33.05 -31.04 -39.46
CA THR A 406 31.92 -31.46 -40.34
C THR A 406 31.06 -32.59 -39.70
N SER A 407 29.91 -32.90 -40.33
CA SER A 407 28.88 -33.95 -40.06
C SER A 407 29.34 -35.43 -39.96
N GLY A 408 28.49 -36.33 -39.40
CA GLY A 408 28.64 -37.80 -39.55
C GLY A 408 27.59 -38.76 -38.92
N ALA A 409 26.69 -39.32 -39.75
CA ALA A 409 26.09 -40.69 -39.75
C ALA A 409 25.45 -41.39 -38.50
N THR A 410 24.11 -41.54 -38.58
CA THR A 410 23.26 -42.77 -38.39
C THR A 410 23.68 -44.01 -37.55
N ALA A 411 22.75 -44.50 -36.72
CA ALA A 411 22.47 -45.93 -36.46
C ALA A 411 21.02 -46.15 -35.92
N SER A 412 20.44 -47.36 -36.06
CA SER A 412 19.04 -47.69 -35.70
C SER A 412 18.90 -48.95 -34.83
N SER A 413 17.86 -49.06 -34.00
CA SER A 413 17.35 -50.33 -33.43
C SER A 413 15.87 -50.23 -32.99
N THR A 414 15.23 -51.35 -32.66
CA THR A 414 13.77 -51.54 -32.46
C THR A 414 13.42 -52.07 -31.06
N VAL A 415 12.17 -52.10 -30.57
CA VAL A 415 10.85 -51.94 -31.22
C VAL A 415 10.10 -50.68 -30.68
N VAL A 416 8.80 -50.55 -30.32
CA VAL A 416 7.60 -51.41 -30.10
C VAL A 416 6.35 -50.63 -30.60
N LYS A 417 5.21 -51.31 -30.85
CA LYS A 417 3.93 -50.65 -31.20
C LYS A 417 3.20 -50.06 -29.98
N GLY A 418 2.60 -48.89 -30.15
CA GLY A 418 1.50 -48.33 -29.34
C GLY A 418 0.62 -47.46 -30.24
N ALA A 419 -0.70 -47.50 -30.10
CA ALA A 419 -1.61 -46.84 -31.04
C ALA A 419 -1.71 -45.33 -30.81
N SER A 420 -1.77 -44.55 -31.91
CA SER A 420 -2.07 -43.12 -31.90
C SER A 420 -3.33 -42.85 -32.68
N SER A 421 -4.30 -42.17 -32.07
CA SER A 421 -5.53 -41.69 -32.70
C SER A 421 -5.31 -40.27 -33.23
N THR A 422 -5.60 -40.06 -34.52
CA THR A 422 -5.45 -38.76 -35.18
C THR A 422 -6.38 -37.69 -34.59
N VAL A 423 -5.83 -36.52 -34.30
CA VAL A 423 -6.57 -35.25 -34.22
C VAL A 423 -5.79 -34.21 -35.03
N GLU A 424 -6.51 -33.39 -35.79
CA GLU A 424 -5.93 -32.55 -36.85
C GLU A 424 -5.24 -31.29 -36.32
N LYS A 425 -4.24 -30.81 -37.06
CA LYS A 425 -3.62 -29.50 -36.84
C LYS A 425 -4.45 -28.41 -37.51
N PHE A 426 -5.22 -27.66 -36.75
CA PHE A 426 -5.65 -26.32 -37.19
C PHE A 426 -4.57 -25.29 -36.87
N SER A 427 -4.11 -24.59 -37.90
CA SER A 427 -3.17 -23.46 -37.76
C SER A 427 -3.97 -22.20 -37.45
N GLY A 428 -3.61 -21.51 -36.35
CA GLY A 428 -4.33 -20.33 -35.86
C GLY A 428 -3.43 -19.45 -35.01
N ALA A 429 -2.54 -18.70 -35.64
CA ALA A 429 -1.68 -17.75 -34.96
C ALA A 429 -2.48 -16.50 -34.55
N ALA A 430 -2.80 -16.39 -33.26
CA ALA A 430 -3.41 -15.22 -32.63
C ALA A 430 -2.68 -14.89 -31.32
N TYR A 431 -2.58 -13.60 -31.00
CA TYR A 431 -1.71 -13.06 -29.95
C TYR A 431 -2.10 -13.53 -28.53
N PHE A 432 -1.26 -14.35 -27.91
CA PHE A 432 -1.29 -14.61 -26.46
C PHE A 432 -0.33 -13.66 -25.73
N VAL A 433 -0.82 -12.45 -25.40
CA VAL A 433 -0.13 -11.50 -24.51
C VAL A 433 -1.14 -10.82 -23.60
N LEU A 434 -1.40 -11.40 -22.41
CA LEU A 434 -1.81 -10.66 -21.20
C LEU A 434 -1.82 -11.55 -19.93
N ALA A 435 -1.89 -10.90 -18.77
CA ALA A 435 -2.34 -11.45 -17.48
C ALA A 435 -1.51 -12.56 -16.77
N ALA A 436 -0.25 -12.79 -17.14
CA ALA A 436 0.66 -13.70 -16.40
C ALA A 436 1.80 -13.00 -15.63
N LEU A 437 1.90 -11.66 -15.67
CA LEU A 437 3.05 -10.90 -15.15
C LEU A 437 2.71 -9.81 -14.10
N ALA A 438 1.43 -9.61 -13.77
CA ALA A 438 1.02 -8.57 -12.82
C ALA A 438 1.44 -8.84 -11.36
N GLY A 439 1.76 -10.09 -11.02
CA GLY A 439 2.18 -10.52 -9.67
C GLY A 439 3.69 -10.73 -9.52
N SER A 440 4.53 -10.26 -10.45
CA SER A 440 5.98 -10.37 -10.34
C SER A 440 6.70 -9.11 -10.78
N LEU A 441 6.55 -8.09 -9.95
CA LEU A 441 7.47 -6.97 -9.87
C LEU A 441 7.99 -6.93 -8.43
N THR A 442 9.26 -6.55 -8.25
CA THR A 442 9.95 -6.62 -6.96
C THR A 442 9.29 -5.72 -5.92
N LEU A 443 8.54 -6.30 -4.98
CA LEU A 443 8.58 -5.80 -3.62
C LEU A 443 10.02 -5.98 -3.11
N LEU A 444 10.58 -4.91 -2.54
CA LEU A 444 11.81 -4.95 -1.75
C LEU A 444 11.50 -5.68 -0.44
#